data_AF-A0A3A4VWA1-F1
#
_entry.id   AF-A0A3A4VWA1-F1
#
_cell.length_a   1.000
_cell.length_b   1.000
_cell.length_c   1.000
_cell.angle_alpha   90.00
_cell.angle_beta   90.00
_cell.angle_gamma   90.00
#
_symmetry.space_group_name_H-M   'P 1'
#
loop_
_entity.id
_entity.type
_entity.pdbx_description
1 polymer ?
#
loop_
_entity_poly.entity_id
_entity_poly.type
_entity_poly.pdbx_seq_one_letter_code
_entity_poly.pdbx_strand_id
1 'polypeptide(L)'
;MQSREELIKTLQQADTPSIRLFALTRLKGFPEDHPQVAQEQSQVATQEPVISILNEQHPDGYWMWDHSHYTPKFKATHWTMQLLMELGLSGLHPAMQAGALYMRSRMQKSLLEQIRDNEAGFACFWGNFTKYQIHCGLVADATVQKTISLLVREIENDARCDWNYKLPCAWGLIRAMWGLAAISAEKRTPQVQHAIQHGLEFILERYSLVKADYPYRQKIHKSWFSLNFPLFYNTDILFTLRVLHELNALEHPSAKQALDWLGGKQRKSGLWRGASPNRRRTWAFTAGQDTVDHWATLHALTVFN
;
A
#
# COMPACT_ATOMS: atom_id res chain seq x y z
N MET A 1 -19.78 9.80 -21.32
CA MET A 1 -18.76 9.40 -20.34
C MET A 1 -18.05 8.21 -20.94
N GLN A 2 -16.72 8.13 -20.88
CA GLN A 2 -16.00 6.96 -21.40
C GLN A 2 -16.51 5.69 -20.72
N SER A 3 -16.66 4.61 -21.48
CA SER A 3 -17.03 3.31 -20.93
C SER A 3 -15.89 2.75 -20.08
N ARG A 4 -16.21 1.79 -19.20
CA ARG A 4 -15.18 1.08 -18.41
C ARG A 4 -14.12 0.45 -19.32
N GLU A 5 -14.53 -0.12 -20.45
CA GLU A 5 -13.62 -0.76 -21.41
C GLU A 5 -12.70 0.25 -22.10
N GLU A 6 -13.23 1.43 -22.46
CA GLU A 6 -12.44 2.52 -23.04
C GLU A 6 -11.37 3.01 -22.06
N LEU A 7 -11.72 3.17 -20.78
CA LEU A 7 -10.77 3.55 -19.73
C LEU A 7 -9.68 2.49 -19.54
N ILE A 8 -10.05 1.20 -19.54
CA ILE A 8 -9.06 0.11 -19.45
C ILE A 8 -8.12 0.16 -20.66
N LYS A 9 -8.64 0.37 -21.87
CA LYS A 9 -7.82 0.50 -23.08
C LYS A 9 -6.84 1.67 -22.98
N THR A 10 -7.27 2.82 -22.45
CA THR A 10 -6.38 3.96 -22.16
C THR A 10 -5.26 3.56 -21.21
N LEU A 11 -5.56 2.86 -20.10
CA LEU A 11 -4.53 2.43 -19.14
C LEU A 11 -3.57 1.38 -19.72
N GLN A 12 -4.03 0.52 -20.65
CA GLN A 12 -3.17 -0.42 -21.37
C GLN A 12 -2.19 0.27 -22.34
N GLN A 13 -2.41 1.54 -22.66
CA GLN A 13 -1.56 2.36 -23.52
C GLN A 13 -0.76 3.41 -22.74
N ALA A 14 -0.83 3.39 -21.40
CA ALA A 14 -0.08 4.30 -20.53
C ALA A 14 1.42 4.17 -20.79
N ASP A 15 2.18 5.26 -20.62
CA ASP A 15 3.63 5.26 -20.81
C ASP A 15 4.36 4.47 -19.71
N THR A 16 3.80 4.47 -18.50
CA THR A 16 4.32 3.79 -17.30
C THR A 16 4.00 2.29 -17.36
N PRO A 17 5.02 1.40 -17.43
CA PRO A 17 4.80 -0.06 -17.48
C PRO A 17 3.97 -0.60 -16.32
N SER A 18 4.13 -0.03 -15.13
CA SER A 18 3.36 -0.42 -13.95
C SER A 18 1.84 -0.25 -14.14
N ILE A 19 1.41 0.81 -14.83
CA ILE A 19 -0.01 1.04 -15.08
C ILE A 19 -0.54 0.00 -16.08
N ARG A 20 0.21 -0.31 -17.14
CA ARG A 20 -0.16 -1.34 -18.12
C ARG A 20 -0.24 -2.73 -17.46
N LEU A 21 0.77 -3.09 -16.68
CA LEU A 21 0.82 -4.34 -15.91
C LEU A 21 -0.45 -4.51 -15.05
N PHE A 22 -0.83 -3.48 -14.30
CA PHE A 22 -2.01 -3.55 -13.44
C PHE A 22 -3.33 -3.47 -14.19
N ALA A 23 -3.38 -2.82 -15.35
CA ALA A 23 -4.55 -2.89 -16.22
C ALA A 23 -4.80 -4.35 -16.69
N LEU A 24 -3.74 -5.09 -17.05
CA LEU A 24 -3.84 -6.49 -17.45
C LEU A 24 -4.21 -7.41 -16.28
N THR A 25 -3.51 -7.29 -15.15
CA THR A 25 -3.68 -8.23 -14.03
C THR A 25 -4.93 -7.92 -13.20
N ARG A 26 -5.18 -6.64 -12.87
CA ARG A 26 -6.27 -6.27 -11.93
C ARG A 26 -7.59 -5.93 -12.60
N LEU A 27 -7.56 -5.42 -13.83
CA LEU A 27 -8.78 -5.00 -14.54
C LEU A 27 -9.23 -6.00 -15.61
N LYS A 28 -8.30 -6.69 -16.28
CA LYS A 28 -8.61 -7.78 -17.23
C LYS A 28 -8.54 -9.17 -16.60
N GLY A 29 -7.95 -9.31 -15.42
CA GLY A 29 -7.87 -10.60 -14.71
C GLY A 29 -6.93 -11.61 -15.38
N PHE A 30 -5.95 -11.14 -16.16
CA PHE A 30 -4.98 -12.04 -16.78
C PHE A 30 -4.05 -12.65 -15.72
N PRO A 31 -3.75 -13.97 -15.82
CA PRO A 31 -2.84 -14.63 -14.89
C PRO A 31 -1.39 -14.17 -15.07
N GLU A 32 -0.56 -14.42 -14.07
CA GLU A 32 0.84 -13.96 -14.05
C GLU A 32 1.71 -14.55 -15.18
N ASP A 33 1.37 -15.76 -15.65
CA ASP A 33 2.06 -16.45 -16.74
C ASP A 33 1.58 -16.03 -18.14
N HIS A 34 0.57 -15.16 -18.23
CA HIS A 34 0.09 -14.64 -19.50
C HIS A 34 1.22 -13.87 -20.23
N PRO A 35 1.46 -14.10 -21.54
CA PRO A 35 2.60 -13.50 -22.24
C PRO A 35 2.69 -11.98 -22.14
N GLN A 36 1.55 -11.28 -22.22
CA GLN A 36 1.52 -9.82 -22.06
C GLN A 36 1.85 -9.38 -20.63
N VAL A 37 1.45 -10.15 -19.61
CA VAL A 37 1.77 -9.84 -18.21
C VAL A 37 3.25 -10.04 -17.95
N ALA A 38 3.84 -11.14 -18.44
CA ALA A 38 5.27 -11.39 -18.36
C ALA A 38 6.10 -10.30 -19.08
N GLN A 39 5.63 -9.85 -20.24
CA GLN A 39 6.24 -8.74 -20.97
C GLN A 39 6.22 -7.45 -20.16
N GLU A 40 5.07 -7.05 -19.60
CA GLU A 40 4.96 -5.83 -18.79
C GLU A 40 5.75 -5.93 -17.48
N GLN A 41 5.82 -7.11 -16.85
CA GLN A 41 6.71 -7.34 -15.69
C GLN A 41 8.18 -7.09 -16.05
N SER A 42 8.65 -7.60 -17.19
CA SER A 42 10.00 -7.33 -17.67
C SER A 42 10.22 -5.83 -17.93
N GLN A 43 9.23 -5.13 -18.46
CA GLN A 43 9.32 -3.68 -18.72
C GLN A 43 9.31 -2.87 -17.43
N VAL A 44 8.52 -3.26 -16.42
CA VAL A 44 8.58 -2.67 -15.07
C VAL A 44 10.00 -2.75 -14.53
N ALA A 45 10.72 -3.86 -14.70
CA ALA A 45 12.08 -4.00 -14.18
C ALA A 45 13.15 -3.23 -14.99
N THR A 46 12.87 -2.86 -16.25
CA THR A 46 13.90 -2.38 -17.20
C THR A 46 13.65 -0.97 -17.75
N GLN A 47 12.51 -0.37 -17.47
CA GLN A 47 12.14 0.96 -17.96
C GLN A 47 11.80 1.93 -16.83
N GLU A 48 11.68 3.21 -17.20
CA GLU A 48 11.22 4.25 -16.28
C GLU A 48 9.79 3.97 -15.80
N PRO A 49 9.46 4.34 -14.54
CA PRO A 49 10.30 5.03 -13.57
C PRO A 49 11.18 4.12 -12.70
N VAL A 50 10.99 2.79 -12.77
CA VAL A 50 11.56 1.84 -11.81
C VAL A 50 13.05 1.66 -12.02
N ILE A 51 13.55 1.62 -13.27
CA ILE A 51 14.98 1.44 -13.55
C ILE A 51 15.85 2.51 -12.88
N SER A 52 15.39 3.76 -12.87
CA SER A 52 16.06 4.86 -12.16
C SER A 52 16.16 4.62 -10.65
N ILE A 53 15.16 3.98 -10.03
CA ILE A 53 15.20 3.62 -8.61
C ILE A 53 16.17 2.47 -8.37
N LEU A 54 16.16 1.47 -9.26
CA LEU A 54 17.02 0.29 -9.15
C LEU A 54 18.51 0.65 -9.27
N ASN A 55 18.84 1.58 -10.17
CA ASN A 55 20.22 2.06 -10.36
C ASN A 55 20.79 2.79 -9.13
N GLU A 56 19.92 3.26 -8.22
CA GLU A 56 20.31 3.94 -6.98
C GLU A 56 20.43 2.97 -5.79
N GLN A 57 20.22 1.67 -6.01
CA GLN A 57 20.41 0.68 -4.94
C GLN A 57 21.90 0.45 -4.68
N HIS A 58 22.30 0.55 -3.42
CA HIS A 58 23.64 0.16 -3.00
C HIS A 58 23.83 -1.36 -3.10
N PRO A 59 25.04 -1.88 -3.37
CA PRO A 59 25.33 -3.32 -3.39
C PRO A 59 24.87 -4.09 -2.14
N ASP A 60 24.84 -3.44 -0.97
CA ASP A 60 24.36 -4.02 0.29
C ASP A 60 22.82 -4.02 0.43
N GLY A 61 22.09 -3.59 -0.61
CA GLY A 61 20.63 -3.69 -0.72
C GLY A 61 19.85 -2.46 -0.24
N TYR A 62 20.49 -1.41 0.28
CA TYR A 62 19.81 -0.21 0.76
C TYR A 62 19.71 0.90 -0.30
N TRP A 63 18.84 1.89 -0.03
CA TRP A 63 18.75 3.13 -0.81
C TRP A 63 19.10 4.34 0.05
N MET A 64 19.66 5.37 -0.59
CA MET A 64 20.15 6.61 0.03
C MET A 64 21.32 6.38 0.99
N TRP A 65 21.08 5.92 2.21
CA TRP A 65 22.09 5.85 3.27
C TRP A 65 21.94 4.62 4.17
N ASP A 66 23.04 3.94 4.50
CA ASP A 66 22.99 2.81 5.45
C ASP A 66 22.64 3.23 6.88
N HIS A 67 23.06 4.42 7.31
CA HIS A 67 22.81 4.86 8.68
C HIS A 67 21.33 5.18 8.95
N SER A 68 20.46 5.23 7.93
CA SER A 68 19.03 5.46 8.11
C SER A 68 18.16 4.72 7.09
N HIS A 69 17.32 3.81 7.58
CA HIS A 69 16.32 3.11 6.77
C HIS A 69 15.02 3.91 6.57
N TYR A 70 14.85 5.06 7.24
CA TYR A 70 13.61 5.84 7.27
C TYR A 70 13.77 7.28 6.75
N THR A 71 14.97 7.86 6.86
CA THR A 71 15.30 9.23 6.42
C THR A 71 16.39 9.18 5.35
N PRO A 72 16.30 9.96 4.26
CA PRO A 72 15.30 10.98 3.96
C PRO A 72 13.91 10.37 3.70
N LYS A 73 12.88 10.99 4.29
CA LYS A 73 11.51 10.52 4.17
C LYS A 73 11.12 10.41 2.69
N PHE A 74 10.51 9.28 2.35
CA PHE A 74 10.04 8.90 1.01
C PHE A 74 11.11 8.50 -0.01
N LYS A 75 12.38 8.39 0.41
CA LYS A 75 13.47 7.84 -0.43
C LYS A 75 14.37 6.82 0.27
N ALA A 76 14.44 6.83 1.60
CA ALA A 76 15.16 5.80 2.34
C ALA A 76 14.58 4.40 2.08
N THR A 77 15.37 3.36 2.36
CA THR A 77 15.06 1.96 2.02
C THR A 77 13.63 1.52 2.34
N HIS A 78 13.09 1.84 3.52
CA HIS A 78 11.72 1.47 3.89
C HIS A 78 10.67 1.98 2.88
N TRP A 79 10.81 3.23 2.43
CA TRP A 79 9.89 3.86 1.49
C TRP A 79 10.11 3.39 0.07
N THR A 80 11.36 3.15 -0.32
CA THR A 80 11.70 2.63 -1.65
C THR A 80 11.16 1.22 -1.84
N MET A 81 11.35 0.34 -0.85
CA MET A 81 10.77 -1.02 -0.86
C MET A 81 9.26 -0.99 -1.05
N GLN A 82 8.57 -0.13 -0.29
CA GLN A 82 7.13 0.02 -0.42
C GLN A 82 6.72 0.56 -1.79
N LEU A 83 7.45 1.53 -2.34
CA LEU A 83 7.16 2.12 -3.65
C LEU A 83 7.40 1.12 -4.79
N LEU A 84 8.53 0.40 -4.79
CA LEU A 84 8.84 -0.59 -5.82
C LEU A 84 7.78 -1.70 -5.88
N MET A 85 7.31 -2.16 -4.73
CA MET A 85 6.18 -3.10 -4.65
C MET A 85 4.89 -2.48 -5.20
N GLU A 86 4.55 -1.25 -4.83
CA GLU A 86 3.36 -0.55 -5.38
C GLU A 86 3.48 -0.25 -6.88
N LEU A 87 4.70 -0.16 -7.42
CA LEU A 87 5.00 -0.05 -8.85
C LEU A 87 5.00 -1.41 -9.57
N GLY A 88 4.74 -2.50 -8.85
CA GLY A 88 4.56 -3.84 -9.43
C GLY A 88 5.85 -4.61 -9.69
N LEU A 89 7.00 -4.14 -9.19
CA LEU A 89 8.24 -4.90 -9.30
C LEU A 89 8.09 -6.24 -8.57
N SER A 90 8.38 -7.33 -9.26
CA SER A 90 8.31 -8.68 -8.68
C SER A 90 9.09 -8.77 -7.38
N GLY A 91 8.49 -9.38 -6.36
CA GLY A 91 9.17 -9.61 -5.08
C GLY A 91 10.36 -10.56 -5.22
N LEU A 92 10.40 -11.39 -6.26
CA LEU A 92 11.53 -12.26 -6.58
C LEU A 92 12.67 -11.53 -7.30
N HIS A 93 12.48 -10.26 -7.69
CA HIS A 93 13.54 -9.48 -8.31
C HIS A 93 14.75 -9.34 -7.34
N PRO A 94 16.01 -9.49 -7.80
CA PRO A 94 17.19 -9.44 -6.94
C PRO A 94 17.26 -8.19 -6.05
N ALA A 95 16.91 -7.03 -6.60
CA ALA A 95 16.86 -5.78 -5.83
C ALA A 95 15.85 -5.81 -4.67
N MET A 96 14.66 -6.39 -4.90
CA MET A 96 13.65 -6.55 -3.85
C MET A 96 14.11 -7.53 -2.77
N GLN A 97 14.77 -8.61 -3.16
CA GLN A 97 15.35 -9.59 -2.22
C GLN A 97 16.46 -8.98 -1.36
N ALA A 98 17.38 -8.22 -1.98
CA ALA A 98 18.45 -7.52 -1.27
C ALA A 98 17.91 -6.47 -0.29
N GLY A 99 16.95 -5.65 -0.72
CA GLY A 99 16.32 -4.65 0.14
C GLY A 99 15.49 -5.25 1.27
N ALA A 100 14.78 -6.35 1.01
CA ALA A 100 14.05 -7.12 2.01
C ALA A 100 15.00 -7.68 3.09
N LEU A 101 16.11 -8.28 2.68
CA LEU A 101 17.16 -8.77 3.58
C LEU A 101 17.75 -7.63 4.42
N TYR A 102 18.17 -6.53 3.77
CA TYR A 102 18.69 -5.35 4.46
C TYR A 102 17.72 -4.87 5.54
N MET A 103 16.44 -4.68 5.18
CA MET A 103 15.42 -4.21 6.12
C MET A 103 15.18 -5.19 7.27
N ARG A 104 15.14 -6.51 7.03
CA ARG A 104 14.98 -7.48 8.12
C ARG A 104 16.15 -7.41 9.10
N SER A 105 17.37 -7.43 8.58
CA SER A 105 18.59 -7.34 9.40
C SER A 105 18.62 -6.06 10.23
N ARG A 106 18.27 -4.92 9.62
CA ARG A 106 18.28 -3.62 10.31
C ARG A 106 17.19 -3.50 11.38
N MET A 107 16.03 -4.10 11.15
CA MET A 107 14.86 -3.97 12.04
C MET A 107 14.77 -5.04 13.13
N GLN A 108 15.57 -6.11 13.06
CA GLN A 108 15.45 -7.24 13.97
C GLN A 108 15.61 -6.83 15.45
N LYS A 109 16.65 -6.03 15.76
CA LYS A 109 16.91 -5.60 17.14
C LYS A 109 15.76 -4.76 17.70
N SER A 110 15.34 -3.72 16.99
CA SER A 110 14.29 -2.82 17.45
C SER A 110 12.92 -3.51 17.54
N LEU A 111 12.63 -4.46 16.65
CA LEU A 111 11.44 -5.31 16.77
C LEU A 111 11.43 -6.10 18.07
N LEU A 112 12.56 -6.74 18.41
CA LEU A 112 12.66 -7.55 19.63
C LEU A 112 12.57 -6.69 20.89
N GLU A 113 13.20 -5.51 20.88
CA GLU A 113 13.08 -4.53 21.98
C GLU A 113 11.63 -4.07 22.15
N GLN A 114 10.96 -3.67 21.07
CA GLN A 114 9.55 -3.25 21.12
C GLN A 114 8.61 -4.35 21.64
N ILE A 115 8.84 -5.61 21.24
CA ILE A 115 8.06 -6.75 21.72
C ILE A 115 8.34 -6.98 23.21
N ARG A 116 9.61 -7.05 23.62
CA ARG A 116 10.04 -7.29 25.01
C ARG A 116 9.47 -6.24 25.96
N ASP A 117 9.55 -4.97 25.56
CA ASP A 117 9.17 -3.84 26.40
C ASP A 117 7.66 -3.54 26.31
N ASN A 118 6.91 -4.35 25.55
CA ASN A 118 5.49 -4.20 25.28
C ASN A 118 5.11 -2.79 24.78
N GLU A 119 6.01 -2.19 24.00
CA GLU A 119 5.85 -0.83 23.47
C GLU A 119 4.85 -0.84 22.30
N ALA A 120 3.87 0.06 22.39
CA ALA A 120 2.87 0.27 21.35
C ALA A 120 3.33 1.30 20.32
N GLY A 121 2.78 1.23 19.11
CA GLY A 121 2.97 2.23 18.08
C GLY A 121 3.72 1.74 16.85
N PHE A 122 3.89 2.65 15.89
CA PHE A 122 4.48 2.38 14.57
C PHE A 122 3.73 1.32 13.74
N ALA A 123 2.46 1.04 14.03
CA ALA A 123 1.60 0.15 13.24
C ALA A 123 1.66 0.44 11.72
N CYS A 124 1.72 1.71 11.31
CA CYS A 124 1.85 2.07 9.90
C CYS A 124 3.19 1.67 9.27
N PHE A 125 4.29 1.77 10.02
CA PHE A 125 5.61 1.32 9.59
C PHE A 125 5.63 -0.21 9.48
N TRP A 126 5.18 -0.91 10.52
CA TRP A 126 5.18 -2.37 10.55
C TRP A 126 4.21 -2.97 9.54
N GLY A 127 3.10 -2.32 9.25
CA GLY A 127 2.16 -2.70 8.19
C GLY A 127 2.82 -2.67 6.81
N ASN A 128 3.52 -1.57 6.49
CA ASN A 128 4.29 -1.46 5.25
C ASN A 128 5.42 -2.50 5.19
N PHE A 129 6.16 -2.67 6.30
CA PHE A 129 7.22 -3.67 6.42
C PHE A 129 6.70 -5.06 6.09
N THR A 130 5.67 -5.52 6.81
CA THR A 130 5.08 -6.83 6.59
C THR A 130 4.62 -7.02 5.16
N LYS A 131 4.00 -6.00 4.55
CA LYS A 131 3.51 -6.06 3.17
C LYS A 131 4.63 -6.40 2.17
N TYR A 132 5.70 -5.62 2.14
CA TYR A 132 6.77 -5.87 1.15
C TYR A 132 7.62 -7.09 1.49
N GLN A 133 7.72 -7.50 2.76
CA GLN A 133 8.42 -8.75 3.10
C GLN A 133 7.65 -9.97 2.61
N ILE A 134 6.32 -9.99 2.79
CA ILE A 134 5.47 -11.07 2.28
C ILE A 134 5.46 -11.08 0.74
N HIS A 135 5.45 -9.90 0.11
CA HIS A 135 5.63 -9.77 -1.34
C HIS A 135 6.94 -10.42 -1.83
N CYS A 136 8.01 -10.33 -1.05
CA CYS A 136 9.29 -11.02 -1.30
C CYS A 136 9.29 -12.52 -0.93
N GLY A 137 8.14 -13.13 -0.62
CA GLY A 137 8.02 -14.55 -0.31
C GLY A 137 8.36 -14.93 1.14
N LEU A 138 8.52 -13.97 2.04
CA LEU A 138 9.07 -14.18 3.38
C LEU A 138 8.00 -14.38 4.47
N VAL A 139 6.80 -14.86 4.11
CA VAL A 139 5.71 -15.03 5.09
C VAL A 139 6.09 -15.94 6.27
N ALA A 140 6.89 -16.98 6.03
CA ALA A 140 7.32 -17.93 7.07
C ALA A 140 8.58 -17.48 7.84
N ASP A 141 9.19 -16.34 7.49
CA ASP A 141 10.39 -15.83 8.17
C ASP A 141 10.10 -15.49 9.64
N ALA A 142 11.03 -15.81 10.53
CA ALA A 142 10.84 -15.61 11.97
C ALA A 142 10.69 -14.13 12.38
N THR A 143 11.36 -13.21 11.67
CA THR A 143 11.21 -11.77 11.93
C THR A 143 9.83 -11.30 11.45
N VAL A 144 9.41 -11.75 10.26
CA VAL A 144 8.08 -11.44 9.70
C VAL A 144 6.96 -11.99 10.59
N GLN A 145 7.06 -13.22 11.09
CA GLN A 145 6.08 -13.81 12.01
C GLN A 145 5.95 -13.03 13.33
N LYS A 146 7.07 -12.54 13.87
CA LYS A 146 7.07 -11.65 15.03
C LYS A 146 6.40 -10.31 14.71
N THR A 147 6.66 -9.74 13.53
CA THR A 147 5.97 -8.51 13.10
C THR A 147 4.47 -8.75 12.90
N ILE A 148 4.04 -9.89 12.35
CA ILE A 148 2.61 -10.24 12.24
C ILE A 148 1.96 -10.28 13.63
N SER A 149 2.62 -10.92 14.60
CA SER A 149 2.13 -10.97 15.99
C SER A 149 2.03 -9.57 16.62
N LEU A 150 3.02 -8.71 16.35
CA LEU A 150 2.98 -7.31 16.76
C LEU A 150 1.79 -6.56 16.11
N LEU A 151 1.55 -6.76 14.82
CA LEU A 151 0.43 -6.13 14.10
C LEU A 151 -0.94 -6.56 14.64
N VAL A 152 -1.10 -7.84 15.00
CA VAL A 152 -2.32 -8.34 15.68
C VAL A 152 -2.56 -7.52 16.96
N ARG A 153 -1.56 -7.44 17.84
CA ARG A 153 -1.64 -6.66 19.09
C ARG A 153 -1.95 -5.18 18.83
N GLU A 154 -1.28 -4.57 17.86
CA GLU A 154 -1.48 -3.16 17.50
C GLU A 154 -2.91 -2.92 17.02
N ILE A 155 -3.48 -3.78 16.17
CA ILE A 155 -4.84 -3.63 15.67
C ILE A 155 -5.87 -3.81 16.80
N GLU A 156 -5.69 -4.81 17.66
CA GLU A 156 -6.58 -5.05 18.81
C GLU A 156 -6.58 -3.88 19.81
N ASN A 157 -5.50 -3.09 19.84
CA ASN A 157 -5.41 -1.84 20.59
C ASN A 157 -5.71 -0.59 19.73
N ASP A 158 -6.48 -0.74 18.66
CA ASP A 158 -6.91 0.31 17.71
C ASP A 158 -5.75 1.16 17.12
N ALA A 159 -4.55 0.58 17.03
CA ALA A 159 -3.32 1.17 16.52
C ALA A 159 -3.03 2.57 17.10
N ARG A 160 -3.17 2.74 18.42
CA ARG A 160 -2.88 4.01 19.11
C ARG A 160 -1.54 4.59 18.69
N CYS A 161 -1.53 5.87 18.33
CA CYS A 161 -0.37 6.50 17.71
C CYS A 161 0.01 7.80 18.44
N ASP A 162 1.28 7.95 18.79
CA ASP A 162 1.79 9.20 19.38
C ASP A 162 1.54 10.41 18.45
N TRP A 163 1.65 10.21 17.13
CA TRP A 163 1.41 11.30 16.15
C TRP A 163 -0.06 11.60 15.95
N ASN A 164 -0.94 10.80 16.57
CA ASN A 164 -2.36 11.10 16.74
C ASN A 164 -2.71 11.33 18.22
N TYR A 165 -1.81 11.94 19.00
CA TYR A 165 -2.07 12.30 20.41
C TYR A 165 -2.42 11.10 21.31
N LYS A 166 -1.84 9.92 21.03
CA LYS A 166 -2.11 8.65 21.73
C LYS A 166 -3.57 8.16 21.59
N LEU A 167 -4.32 8.74 20.66
CA LEU A 167 -5.64 8.27 20.27
C LEU A 167 -5.52 7.10 19.28
N PRO A 168 -6.58 6.27 19.15
CA PRO A 168 -6.73 5.34 18.05
C PRO A 168 -6.41 5.98 16.69
N CYS A 169 -5.76 5.24 15.79
CA CYS A 169 -5.29 5.80 14.53
C CYS A 169 -5.75 5.00 13.32
N ALA A 170 -6.69 5.55 12.55
CA ALA A 170 -7.18 4.92 11.32
C ALA A 170 -6.03 4.63 10.33
N TRP A 171 -5.07 5.54 10.17
CA TRP A 171 -3.92 5.31 9.30
C TRP A 171 -3.06 4.13 9.74
N GLY A 172 -2.80 4.00 11.04
CA GLY A 172 -2.07 2.87 11.60
C GLY A 172 -2.80 1.56 11.38
N LEU A 173 -4.09 1.54 11.70
CA LEU A 173 -4.95 0.37 11.61
C LEU A 173 -5.11 -0.13 10.17
N ILE A 174 -5.37 0.78 9.22
CA ILE A 174 -5.52 0.43 7.79
C ILE A 174 -4.20 -0.09 7.21
N ARG A 175 -3.05 0.48 7.59
CA ARG A 175 -1.74 0.00 7.14
C ARG A 175 -1.38 -1.35 7.75
N ALA A 176 -1.70 -1.55 9.02
CA ALA A 176 -1.53 -2.85 9.68
C ALA A 176 -2.37 -3.92 8.98
N MET A 177 -3.66 -3.65 8.74
CA MET A 177 -4.54 -4.53 7.98
C MET A 177 -4.02 -4.77 6.56
N TRP A 178 -3.49 -3.76 5.88
CA TRP A 178 -2.89 -3.93 4.55
C TRP A 178 -1.73 -4.93 4.57
N GLY A 179 -0.86 -4.84 5.58
CA GLY A 179 0.21 -5.81 5.80
C GLY A 179 -0.32 -7.23 6.01
N LEU A 180 -1.33 -7.41 6.87
CA LEU A 180 -1.95 -8.71 7.12
C LEU A 180 -2.72 -9.26 5.91
N ALA A 181 -3.29 -8.39 5.07
CA ALA A 181 -3.99 -8.77 3.84
C ALA A 181 -3.08 -9.47 2.83
N ALA A 182 -1.75 -9.29 2.90
CA ALA A 182 -0.80 -10.03 2.07
C ALA A 182 -0.73 -11.54 2.37
N ILE A 183 -1.21 -11.96 3.55
CA ILE A 183 -1.34 -13.39 3.87
C ILE A 183 -2.58 -13.91 3.13
N SER A 184 -2.42 -14.98 2.34
CA SER A 184 -3.57 -15.62 1.66
C SER A 184 -4.61 -16.07 2.68
N ALA A 185 -5.89 -16.02 2.32
CA ALA A 185 -6.99 -16.24 3.27
C ALA A 185 -6.86 -17.58 4.01
N GLU A 186 -6.39 -18.62 3.31
CA GLU A 186 -6.22 -20.00 3.79
C GLU A 186 -5.06 -20.12 4.79
N LYS A 187 -4.09 -19.19 4.75
CA LYS A 187 -2.91 -19.15 5.61
C LYS A 187 -3.06 -18.19 6.79
N ARG A 188 -4.15 -17.43 6.88
CA ARG A 188 -4.41 -16.53 8.01
C ARG A 188 -4.76 -17.37 9.23
N THR A 189 -4.02 -17.18 10.32
CA THR A 189 -4.35 -17.80 11.61
C THR A 189 -5.63 -17.20 12.20
N PRO A 190 -6.29 -17.88 13.16
CA PRO A 190 -7.46 -17.31 13.84
C PRO A 190 -7.19 -15.93 14.47
N GLN A 191 -5.99 -15.70 15.01
CA GLN A 191 -5.60 -14.40 15.58
C GLN A 191 -5.49 -13.31 14.52
N VAL A 192 -4.94 -13.63 13.35
CA VAL A 192 -4.88 -12.69 12.22
C VAL A 192 -6.29 -12.37 11.71
N GLN A 193 -7.16 -13.37 11.60
CA GLN A 193 -8.56 -13.17 11.20
C GLN A 193 -9.32 -12.30 12.20
N HIS A 194 -9.16 -12.56 13.50
CA HIS A 194 -9.74 -11.76 14.57
C HIS A 194 -9.28 -10.30 14.52
N ALA A 195 -7.97 -10.06 14.40
CA ALA A 195 -7.43 -8.71 14.27
C ALA A 195 -7.97 -7.98 13.04
N ILE A 196 -8.04 -8.66 11.88
CA ILE A 196 -8.65 -8.08 10.68
C ILE A 196 -10.11 -7.70 10.94
N GLN A 197 -10.90 -8.58 11.55
CA GLN A 197 -12.31 -8.31 11.86
C GLN A 197 -12.46 -7.11 12.80
N HIS A 198 -11.69 -7.05 13.89
CA HIS A 198 -11.66 -5.90 14.81
C HIS A 198 -11.32 -4.59 14.09
N GLY A 199 -10.38 -4.65 13.15
CA GLY A 199 -10.00 -3.53 12.31
C GLY A 199 -11.10 -3.09 11.34
N LEU A 200 -11.81 -4.03 10.73
CA LEU A 200 -12.97 -3.76 9.87
C LEU A 200 -14.10 -3.11 10.66
N GLU A 201 -14.43 -3.62 11.84
CA GLU A 201 -15.43 -3.02 12.74
C GLU A 201 -15.03 -1.59 13.13
N PHE A 202 -13.74 -1.34 13.40
CA PHE A 202 -13.25 0.03 13.62
C PHE A 202 -13.57 0.94 12.44
N ILE A 203 -13.19 0.55 11.21
CA ILE A 203 -13.28 1.46 10.05
C ILE A 203 -14.65 1.52 9.38
N LEU A 204 -15.49 0.51 9.56
CA LEU A 204 -16.78 0.38 8.86
C LEU A 204 -17.99 0.58 9.76
N GLU A 205 -17.88 0.32 11.07
CA GLU A 205 -19.05 0.30 11.97
C GLU A 205 -18.96 1.35 13.06
N ARG A 206 -17.82 1.43 13.77
CA ARG A 206 -17.60 2.41 14.84
C ARG A 206 -17.46 3.83 14.30
N TYR A 207 -16.92 3.97 13.09
CA TYR A 207 -16.65 5.25 12.42
C TYR A 207 -17.03 5.18 10.94
N SER A 208 -16.97 6.32 10.26
CA SER A 208 -17.41 6.48 8.88
C SER A 208 -16.24 6.80 7.94
N LEU A 209 -16.09 6.01 6.88
CA LEU A 209 -15.14 6.28 5.79
C LEU A 209 -15.38 7.63 5.11
N VAL A 210 -16.65 7.98 4.83
CA VAL A 210 -17.03 9.18 4.07
C VAL A 210 -17.04 10.45 4.92
N LYS A 211 -17.17 10.33 6.25
CA LYS A 211 -17.00 11.46 7.18
C LYS A 211 -15.58 11.55 7.72
N ALA A 212 -14.82 10.46 7.70
CA ALA A 212 -13.49 10.35 8.29
C ALA A 212 -13.44 10.76 9.78
N ASP A 213 -14.53 10.48 10.51
CA ASP A 213 -14.77 10.90 11.89
C ASP A 213 -14.10 10.01 12.95
N TYR A 214 -13.00 9.36 12.56
CA TYR A 214 -12.11 8.64 13.47
C TYR A 214 -11.57 9.54 14.59
N PRO A 215 -11.07 9.00 15.71
CA PRO A 215 -10.53 9.82 16.79
C PRO A 215 -9.42 10.77 16.31
N TYR A 216 -9.65 12.07 16.45
CA TYR A 216 -8.69 13.13 16.14
C TYR A 216 -8.81 14.26 17.17
N ARG A 217 -7.78 15.11 17.30
CA ARG A 217 -7.85 16.32 18.16
C ARG A 217 -8.15 17.60 17.40
N GLN A 218 -7.40 17.88 16.34
CA GLN A 218 -7.45 19.20 15.68
C GLN A 218 -8.52 19.24 14.58
N LYS A 219 -8.31 18.44 13.54
CA LYS A 219 -9.17 18.39 12.37
C LYS A 219 -8.91 17.11 11.59
N ILE A 220 -9.91 16.72 10.81
CA ILE A 220 -9.77 15.68 9.79
C ILE A 220 -8.75 16.15 8.76
N HIS A 221 -7.76 15.30 8.47
CA HIS A 221 -6.71 15.64 7.53
C HIS A 221 -7.24 15.58 6.08
N LYS A 222 -7.10 16.69 5.34
CA LYS A 222 -7.65 16.83 3.97
C LYS A 222 -7.21 15.73 3.00
N SER A 223 -6.03 15.14 3.22
CA SER A 223 -5.53 14.06 2.36
C SER A 223 -6.43 12.83 2.36
N TRP A 224 -7.27 12.63 3.39
CA TRP A 224 -8.19 11.48 3.45
C TRP A 224 -9.14 11.43 2.24
N PHE A 225 -9.50 12.60 1.71
CA PHE A 225 -10.41 12.75 0.56
C PHE A 225 -9.70 13.03 -0.77
N SER A 226 -8.37 12.98 -0.77
CA SER A 226 -7.56 13.10 -1.98
C SER A 226 -7.20 11.70 -2.46
N LEU A 227 -7.34 11.40 -3.74
CA LEU A 227 -7.01 10.07 -4.29
C LEU A 227 -5.51 10.00 -4.54
N ASN A 228 -4.74 9.65 -3.51
CA ASN A 228 -3.30 9.83 -3.53
C ASN A 228 -2.56 8.62 -4.09
N PHE A 229 -1.50 8.90 -4.86
CA PHE A 229 -0.48 7.91 -5.18
C PHE A 229 0.89 8.57 -5.39
N PRO A 230 1.99 7.98 -4.88
CA PRO A 230 2.02 6.94 -3.86
C PRO A 230 1.60 7.49 -2.48
N LEU A 231 1.16 6.59 -1.59
CA LEU A 231 0.94 6.87 -0.17
C LEU A 231 1.92 6.07 0.67
N PHE A 232 2.50 6.67 1.71
CA PHE A 232 3.57 6.06 2.51
C PHE A 232 3.07 5.60 3.87
N TYR A 233 3.16 6.42 4.92
CA TYR A 233 2.59 6.06 6.23
C TYR A 233 1.10 6.42 6.36
N ASN A 234 0.64 7.43 5.61
CA ASN A 234 -0.74 7.88 5.65
C ASN A 234 -1.63 7.05 4.73
N THR A 235 -2.94 7.15 4.94
CA THR A 235 -3.95 6.55 4.06
C THR A 235 -4.98 7.58 3.64
N ASP A 236 -5.71 7.25 2.58
CA ASP A 236 -6.90 7.95 2.13
C ASP A 236 -8.03 6.94 1.89
N ILE A 237 -9.21 7.44 1.54
CA ILE A 237 -10.39 6.60 1.32
C ILE A 237 -10.22 5.61 0.16
N LEU A 238 -9.47 5.95 -0.90
CA LEU A 238 -9.21 5.03 -2.02
C LEU A 238 -8.25 3.93 -1.62
N PHE A 239 -7.18 4.26 -0.89
CA PHE A 239 -6.30 3.26 -0.30
C PHE A 239 -7.06 2.34 0.64
N THR A 240 -7.98 2.89 1.44
CA THR A 240 -8.82 2.09 2.34
C THR A 240 -9.71 1.12 1.56
N LEU A 241 -10.36 1.58 0.49
CA LEU A 241 -11.15 0.72 -0.41
C LEU A 241 -10.28 -0.38 -1.05
N ARG A 242 -9.02 -0.08 -1.41
CA ARG A 242 -8.08 -1.11 -1.91
C ARG A 242 -7.79 -2.18 -0.85
N VAL A 243 -7.59 -1.80 0.41
CA VAL A 243 -7.41 -2.75 1.51
C VAL A 243 -8.68 -3.59 1.72
N LEU A 244 -9.86 -2.96 1.67
CA LEU A 244 -11.14 -3.67 1.78
C LEU A 244 -11.34 -4.65 0.62
N HIS A 245 -10.91 -4.30 -0.59
CA HIS A 245 -10.93 -5.19 -1.74
C HIS A 245 -10.05 -6.43 -1.50
N GLU A 246 -8.80 -6.26 -1.06
CA GLU A 246 -7.89 -7.37 -0.74
C GLU A 246 -8.39 -8.27 0.42
N LEU A 247 -9.27 -7.72 1.27
CA LEU A 247 -9.90 -8.43 2.38
C LEU A 247 -11.29 -8.97 2.06
N ASN A 248 -11.78 -8.83 0.81
CA ASN A 248 -13.13 -9.20 0.38
C ASN A 248 -14.26 -8.54 1.22
N ALA A 249 -14.07 -7.28 1.62
CA ALA A 249 -14.95 -6.53 2.52
C ALA A 249 -15.71 -5.36 1.84
N LEU A 250 -15.68 -5.27 0.50
CA LEU A 250 -16.37 -4.19 -0.24
C LEU A 250 -17.89 -4.27 -0.18
N GLU A 251 -18.46 -5.46 0.10
CA GLU A 251 -19.91 -5.65 0.16
C GLU A 251 -20.56 -5.01 1.40
N HIS A 252 -19.77 -4.62 2.40
CA HIS A 252 -20.25 -3.99 3.61
C HIS A 252 -20.96 -2.64 3.30
N PRO A 253 -22.11 -2.31 3.94
CA PRO A 253 -22.87 -1.08 3.66
C PRO A 253 -22.03 0.21 3.71
N SER A 254 -21.17 0.37 4.71
CA SER A 254 -20.27 1.53 4.82
C SER A 254 -19.21 1.58 3.71
N ALA A 255 -18.76 0.43 3.21
CA ALA A 255 -17.85 0.36 2.07
C ALA A 255 -18.58 0.74 0.77
N LYS A 256 -19.83 0.30 0.57
CA LYS A 256 -20.69 0.73 -0.55
C LYS A 256 -20.91 2.24 -0.56
N GLN A 257 -21.17 2.86 0.59
CA GLN A 257 -21.27 4.33 0.69
C GLN A 257 -19.97 5.02 0.26
N ALA A 258 -18.80 4.45 0.59
CA ALA A 258 -17.51 4.98 0.16
C ALA A 258 -17.25 4.76 -1.34
N LEU A 259 -17.73 3.64 -1.92
CA LEU A 259 -17.72 3.40 -3.36
C LEU A 259 -18.62 4.40 -4.10
N ASP A 260 -19.83 4.69 -3.60
CA ASP A 260 -20.72 5.71 -4.15
C ASP A 260 -20.05 7.10 -4.11
N TRP A 261 -19.43 7.44 -2.97
CA TRP A 261 -18.64 8.67 -2.84
C TRP A 261 -17.52 8.73 -3.88
N LEU A 262 -16.80 7.62 -4.10
CA LEU A 262 -15.71 7.53 -5.07
C LEU A 262 -16.26 7.67 -6.50
N GLY A 263 -17.41 7.05 -6.80
CA GLY A 263 -18.07 7.14 -8.10
C GLY A 263 -18.46 8.58 -8.43
N GLY A 264 -18.96 9.32 -7.43
CA GLY A 264 -19.22 10.75 -7.53
C GLY A 264 -17.98 11.63 -7.72
N LYS A 265 -16.75 11.09 -7.60
CA LYS A 265 -15.49 11.79 -7.93
C LYS A 265 -15.01 11.57 -9.36
N GLN A 266 -15.65 10.70 -10.14
CA GLN A 266 -15.33 10.53 -11.55
C GLN A 266 -15.61 11.83 -12.31
N ARG A 267 -14.65 12.31 -13.10
CA ARG A 267 -14.82 13.52 -13.90
C ARG A 267 -15.61 13.22 -15.17
N LYS A 268 -16.07 14.27 -15.87
CA LYS A 268 -16.68 14.16 -17.21
C LYS A 268 -15.80 13.43 -18.22
N SER A 269 -14.47 13.50 -18.07
CA SER A 269 -13.52 12.77 -18.90
C SER A 269 -13.51 11.26 -18.64
N GLY A 270 -14.14 10.77 -17.57
CA GLY A 270 -14.08 9.38 -17.13
C GLY A 270 -12.93 9.08 -16.15
N LEU A 271 -11.94 9.97 -16.03
CA LEU A 271 -10.80 9.80 -15.12
C LEU A 271 -11.10 10.32 -13.71
N TRP A 272 -10.39 9.77 -12.72
CA TRP A 272 -10.35 10.29 -11.35
C TRP A 272 -9.18 11.25 -11.18
N ARG A 273 -9.40 12.33 -10.43
CA ARG A 273 -8.32 13.28 -10.08
C ARG A 273 -7.40 12.67 -9.04
N GLY A 274 -6.15 12.40 -9.41
CA GLY A 274 -5.10 11.98 -8.51
C GLY A 274 -4.47 13.13 -7.74
N ALA A 275 -3.84 12.80 -6.62
CA ALA A 275 -3.05 13.71 -5.80
C ALA A 275 -1.73 13.05 -5.38
N SER A 276 -0.67 13.84 -5.20
CA SER A 276 0.60 13.31 -4.69
C SER A 276 1.33 14.39 -3.91
N PRO A 277 0.99 14.58 -2.61
CA PRO A 277 1.56 15.66 -1.80
C PRO A 277 3.09 15.54 -1.65
N ASN A 278 3.63 14.33 -1.82
CA ASN A 278 5.05 14.04 -1.69
C ASN A 278 5.77 13.85 -3.03
N ARG A 279 5.14 14.19 -4.18
CA ARG A 279 5.71 13.96 -5.53
C ARG A 279 7.13 14.48 -5.70
N ARG A 280 7.44 15.66 -5.13
CA ARG A 280 8.78 16.28 -5.20
C ARG A 280 9.81 15.71 -4.22
N ARG A 281 9.36 14.86 -3.29
CA ARG A 281 10.17 14.32 -2.19
C ARG A 281 10.45 12.83 -2.31
N THR A 282 9.81 12.15 -3.26
CA THR A 282 9.95 10.72 -3.54
C THR A 282 10.63 10.49 -4.89
N TRP A 283 10.91 9.23 -5.21
CA TRP A 283 11.27 8.79 -6.55
C TRP A 283 10.17 9.06 -7.57
N ALA A 284 10.53 9.11 -8.86
CA ALA A 284 9.55 9.13 -9.92
C ALA A 284 8.66 7.88 -9.86
N PHE A 285 7.39 8.03 -10.25
CA PHE A 285 6.39 6.95 -10.27
C PHE A 285 5.45 7.06 -11.48
N THR A 286 5.82 7.91 -12.45
CA THR A 286 5.14 8.11 -13.74
C THR A 286 6.22 8.32 -14.80
N ALA A 287 6.01 7.78 -15.99
CA ALA A 287 6.83 8.04 -17.17
C ALA A 287 6.04 8.82 -18.23
N GLY A 288 6.74 9.47 -19.16
CA GLY A 288 6.13 10.14 -20.31
C GLY A 288 5.05 11.16 -19.95
N GLN A 289 3.88 11.01 -20.56
CA GLN A 289 2.70 11.86 -20.39
C GLN A 289 1.79 11.41 -19.25
N ASP A 290 2.10 10.29 -18.59
CA ASP A 290 1.29 9.81 -17.49
C ASP A 290 1.30 10.78 -16.31
N THR A 291 0.17 10.80 -15.62
CA THR A 291 -0.07 11.65 -14.46
C THR A 291 -0.63 10.82 -13.31
N VAL A 292 -0.72 11.43 -12.14
CA VAL A 292 -1.34 10.79 -10.97
C VAL A 292 -2.81 10.43 -11.22
N ASP A 293 -3.48 11.07 -12.18
CA ASP A 293 -4.85 10.74 -12.56
C ASP A 293 -4.95 9.32 -13.15
N HIS A 294 -3.90 8.82 -13.82
CA HIS A 294 -3.86 7.45 -14.35
C HIS A 294 -3.80 6.43 -13.21
N TRP A 295 -2.96 6.68 -12.19
CA TRP A 295 -2.89 5.86 -10.98
C TRP A 295 -4.20 5.87 -10.19
N ALA A 296 -4.79 7.05 -9.98
CA ALA A 296 -6.08 7.17 -9.29
C ALA A 296 -7.19 6.44 -10.05
N THR A 297 -7.21 6.54 -11.38
CA THR A 297 -8.19 5.86 -12.24
C THR A 297 -8.00 4.34 -12.19
N LEU A 298 -6.77 3.85 -12.34
CA LEU A 298 -6.44 2.43 -12.23
C LEU A 298 -6.95 1.84 -10.90
N HIS A 299 -6.60 2.49 -9.78
CA HIS A 299 -7.00 2.04 -8.45
C HIS A 299 -8.51 2.15 -8.21
N ALA A 300 -9.16 3.21 -8.70
CA ALA A 300 -10.61 3.34 -8.61
C ALA A 300 -11.30 2.21 -9.39
N LEU A 301 -10.87 1.93 -10.62
CA LEU A 301 -11.45 0.85 -11.41
C LEU A 301 -11.26 -0.52 -10.76
N THR A 302 -10.13 -0.76 -10.06
CA THR A 302 -9.87 -2.03 -9.35
C THR A 302 -10.92 -2.30 -8.27
N VAL A 303 -11.42 -1.26 -7.58
CA VAL A 303 -12.41 -1.43 -6.49
C VAL A 303 -13.87 -1.36 -6.94
N PHE A 304 -14.12 -1.02 -8.21
CA PHE A 304 -15.44 -1.06 -8.85
C PHE A 304 -15.70 -2.35 -9.63
N ASN A 305 -14.97 -3.43 -9.35
CA ASN A 305 -15.21 -4.74 -9.95
C ASN A 305 -16.49 -5.36 -9.40
#